data_AF-A0A2B4RA39-F1
#
_entry.id   AF-A0A2B4RA39-F1
#
_cell.length_a   1.000
_cell.length_b   1.000
_cell.length_c   1.000
_cell.angle_alpha   90.00
_cell.angle_beta   90.00
_cell.angle_gamma   90.00
#
_symmetry.space_group_name_H-M   'P 1'
#
loop_
_entity.id
_entity.type
_entity.pdbx_description
1 polymer ?
#
loop_
_entity_poly.entity_id
_entity_poly.type
_entity_poly.pdbx_seq_one_letter_code
_entity_poly.pdbx_strand_id
1 'polypeptide(L)'
;MSVIFAFNAWELLAKSRRKVAAAAEEEETRNVVVGKNKKREESRVSELLVKSQASDCSRNCSIGTLNSACDACTCSHHVLSGRVLTEDDIPLSEANISLAETPYNIIAQTNISGYFVTLGVCAIQQELLVTKAGFVPVKLTANVTTSTTANITAKMEMAEMTYRHHMTLDGQYLALEIMDTAGERKDPKLALVVPHFEDGRYLCLNAPGMEMLKMEIQLPVDQKEFKRIKIFGMEGEGQYVGDEASEWFSKYMNKPGYKMYKLSRTRIIRTHDEWSDIGEAGDQATFGDFAPYMILAEACLASLNQELSSPLEMERFRPNIVINGLKAFEEDKWEGGRKIKIGDVVFRYLNHCARCSLPIVNPKTGEKKGEEPLKTLRRIRLPEDRDPRYDRSPLFGINAAPDTDGMGVICQGDSVMIWS
;
A
#
# COMPACT_ATOMS: atom_id res chain seq x y z
N MET A 1 17.95 -1.61 16.69
CA MET A 1 16.78 -2.27 16.05
C MET A 1 15.86 -1.15 15.63
N SER A 2 15.89 -0.84 14.33
CA SER A 2 15.50 0.46 13.79
C SER A 2 14.27 0.32 12.89
N VAL A 3 13.65 1.45 12.58
CA VAL A 3 12.31 1.54 12.03
C VAL A 3 12.36 2.09 10.63
N ILE A 4 11.63 1.46 9.73
CA ILE A 4 11.79 1.64 8.31
C ILE A 4 10.42 1.71 7.70
N PHE A 5 10.11 2.85 7.11
CA PHE A 5 9.11 2.92 6.07
C PHE A 5 9.82 2.70 4.73
N ALA A 6 9.82 1.46 4.24
CA ALA A 6 10.01 1.22 2.82
C ALA A 6 8.64 1.41 2.19
N PHE A 7 8.34 2.63 1.75
CA PHE A 7 7.13 2.87 0.99
C PHE A 7 7.28 2.19 -0.36
N ASN A 8 6.64 1.04 -0.51
CA ASN A 8 6.37 0.52 -1.83
C ASN A 8 5.30 1.43 -2.43
N ALA A 9 5.59 2.01 -3.60
CA ALA A 9 4.63 2.74 -4.43
C ALA A 9 3.30 1.98 -4.65
N TRP A 10 3.30 0.69 -4.33
CA TRP A 10 2.18 -0.22 -4.37
C TRP A 10 1.11 -0.04 -3.27
N GLU A 11 1.41 0.59 -2.12
CA GLU A 11 0.37 0.86 -1.07
C GLU A 11 -0.76 1.79 -1.55
N LEU A 12 -0.52 2.54 -2.62
CA LEU A 12 -1.52 3.36 -3.31
C LEU A 12 -2.51 2.51 -4.17
N LEU A 13 -2.22 1.23 -4.41
CA LEU A 13 -2.79 0.44 -5.52
C LEU A 13 -3.67 -0.76 -5.07
N ALA A 14 -3.61 -1.12 -3.79
CA ALA A 14 -4.11 -2.37 -3.20
C ALA A 14 -5.62 -2.46 -2.90
N LYS A 15 -6.29 -1.33 -2.66
CA LYS A 15 -7.63 -1.32 -2.05
C LYS A 15 -8.77 -1.64 -3.02
N SER A 16 -8.50 -1.82 -4.33
CA SER A 16 -9.56 -1.93 -5.34
C SER A 16 -10.14 -3.34 -5.57
N ARG A 17 -9.46 -4.42 -5.14
CA ARG A 17 -9.68 -5.77 -5.69
C ARG A 17 -10.59 -6.74 -4.90
N ARG A 18 -11.17 -6.38 -3.74
CA ARG A 18 -11.81 -7.38 -2.84
C ARG A 18 -13.32 -7.27 -2.57
N LYS A 19 -14.09 -6.62 -3.44
CA LYS A 19 -15.57 -6.75 -3.43
C LYS A 19 -16.16 -7.57 -4.59
N VAL A 20 -15.36 -7.96 -5.58
CA VAL A 20 -15.86 -8.65 -6.79
C VAL A 20 -15.86 -10.18 -6.64
N ALA A 21 -14.95 -10.77 -5.85
CA ALA A 21 -14.90 -12.23 -5.70
C ALA A 21 -16.00 -12.81 -4.79
N ALA A 22 -16.53 -12.05 -3.83
CA ALA A 22 -17.58 -12.52 -2.93
C ALA A 22 -19.00 -12.38 -3.50
N ALA A 23 -19.19 -11.59 -4.56
CA ALA A 23 -20.49 -11.44 -5.23
C ALA A 23 -20.72 -12.47 -6.34
N ALA A 24 -19.67 -13.08 -6.88
CA ALA A 24 -19.76 -14.06 -7.97
C ALA A 24 -20.07 -15.49 -7.49
N GLU A 25 -19.77 -15.86 -6.23
CA GLU A 25 -20.11 -17.20 -5.69
C GLU A 25 -21.49 -17.27 -5.00
N GLU A 26 -22.11 -16.13 -4.64
CA GLU A 26 -23.46 -16.10 -4.05
C GLU A 26 -24.59 -16.10 -5.09
N GLU A 27 -24.29 -15.85 -6.37
CA GLU A 27 -25.30 -15.81 -7.44
C GLU A 27 -25.53 -17.18 -8.10
N GLU A 28 -24.58 -18.11 -7.96
CA GLU A 28 -24.69 -19.48 -8.51
C GLU A 28 -25.31 -20.48 -7.51
N THR A 29 -25.34 -20.17 -6.21
CA THR A 29 -26.00 -20.99 -5.17
C THR A 29 -27.44 -20.56 -4.85
N ARG A 30 -27.93 -19.44 -5.41
CA ARG A 30 -29.31 -18.95 -5.19
C ARG A 30 -30.39 -19.58 -6.08
N ASN A 31 -30.02 -20.36 -7.09
CA ASN A 31 -30.97 -20.98 -8.03
C ASN A 31 -31.47 -22.39 -7.67
N VAL A 32 -31.23 -22.89 -6.44
CA VAL A 32 -31.68 -24.25 -6.06
C VAL A 32 -32.58 -24.33 -4.81
N VAL A 33 -32.80 -23.25 -4.04
CA VAL A 33 -33.69 -23.33 -2.85
C VAL A 33 -34.70 -22.18 -2.80
N VAL A 34 -35.52 -22.07 -3.85
CA VAL A 34 -36.80 -21.35 -3.78
C VAL A 34 -37.91 -22.37 -3.53
N GLY A 35 -38.20 -22.62 -2.25
CA GLY A 35 -39.29 -23.51 -1.89
C GLY A 35 -39.51 -23.61 -0.37
N LYS A 36 -40.46 -22.80 0.12
CA LYS A 36 -41.17 -22.93 1.41
C LYS A 36 -40.46 -22.39 2.66
N ASN A 37 -40.76 -21.15 3.02
CA ASN A 37 -41.52 -20.78 4.23
C ASN A 37 -41.37 -19.29 4.53
N LYS A 38 -42.21 -18.50 3.84
CA LYS A 38 -42.47 -17.10 4.13
C LYS A 38 -43.62 -17.04 5.15
N LYS A 39 -43.54 -16.11 6.11
CA LYS A 39 -44.55 -15.74 7.14
C LYS A 39 -44.43 -16.44 8.51
N ARG A 40 -43.45 -16.01 9.33
CA ARG A 40 -43.71 -15.84 10.79
C ARG A 40 -42.69 -15.03 11.60
N GLU A 41 -41.64 -14.47 10.99
CA GLU A 41 -40.53 -13.83 11.73
C GLU A 41 -40.35 -12.32 11.47
N GLU A 42 -41.25 -11.69 10.72
CA GLU A 42 -41.16 -10.25 10.39
C GLU A 42 -41.78 -9.31 11.44
N SER A 43 -42.30 -9.81 12.57
CA SER A 43 -43.02 -8.97 13.55
C SER A 43 -42.27 -8.67 14.85
N ARG A 44 -41.02 -9.15 15.02
CA ARG A 44 -40.28 -9.02 16.30
C ARG A 44 -38.93 -8.29 16.22
N VAL A 45 -38.47 -7.94 15.02
CA VAL A 45 -37.17 -7.26 14.81
C VAL A 45 -37.32 -5.73 14.70
N SER A 46 -38.54 -5.24 14.46
CA SER A 46 -38.84 -3.81 14.27
C SER A 46 -38.91 -2.97 15.56
N GLU A 47 -38.77 -3.56 16.75
CA GLU A 47 -38.88 -2.84 18.04
C GLU A 47 -37.57 -2.72 18.85
N LEU A 48 -36.44 -3.25 18.35
CA LEU A 48 -35.18 -3.30 19.12
C LEU A 48 -34.02 -2.44 18.54
N LEU A 49 -34.25 -1.62 17.52
CA LEU A 49 -33.22 -0.76 16.91
C LEU A 49 -33.51 0.74 17.02
N VAL A 50 -34.28 1.17 18.04
CA VAL A 50 -34.41 2.59 18.40
C VAL A 50 -33.82 2.79 19.78
N LYS A 51 -32.49 2.97 19.86
CA LYS A 51 -31.76 3.75 20.88
C LYS A 51 -30.25 3.50 20.79
N SER A 52 -29.56 4.34 20.01
CA SER A 52 -28.24 4.85 20.40
C SER A 52 -28.11 6.27 19.82
N GLN A 53 -28.28 7.25 20.69
CA GLN A 53 -28.14 8.67 20.37
C GLN A 53 -26.71 9.00 19.92
N ALA A 54 -26.63 9.85 18.90
CA ALA A 54 -25.42 10.49 18.42
C ALA A 54 -24.78 11.37 19.51
N SER A 55 -23.46 11.23 19.67
CA SER A 55 -22.63 12.12 20.47
C SER A 55 -22.15 13.30 19.63
N ASP A 56 -22.54 14.50 20.06
CA ASP A 56 -21.93 15.82 19.85
C ASP A 56 -21.23 16.08 18.51
N CYS A 57 -22.01 16.54 17.52
CA CYS A 57 -21.56 16.84 16.17
C CYS A 57 -21.71 18.34 15.89
N SER A 58 -20.62 19.08 15.91
CA SER A 58 -20.60 20.56 15.78
C SER A 58 -20.36 21.06 14.34
N ARG A 59 -20.28 20.15 13.36
CA ARG A 59 -20.23 20.49 11.93
C ARG A 59 -21.62 20.85 11.41
N ASN A 60 -21.69 21.75 10.44
CA ASN A 60 -22.94 22.11 9.77
C ASN A 60 -22.76 21.91 8.25
N CYS A 61 -23.70 21.21 7.62
CA CYS A 61 -23.69 21.00 6.18
C CYS A 61 -24.55 22.07 5.50
N SER A 62 -23.94 22.85 4.60
CA SER A 62 -24.67 23.82 3.76
C SER A 62 -25.70 23.13 2.86
N ILE A 63 -25.40 21.89 2.44
CA ILE A 63 -26.24 21.02 1.62
C ILE A 63 -26.11 19.58 2.15
N GLY A 64 -27.23 18.91 2.42
CA GLY A 64 -27.28 17.53 2.91
C GLY A 64 -27.27 17.38 4.44
N THR A 65 -27.03 16.15 4.91
CA THR A 65 -26.98 15.76 6.32
C THR A 65 -25.64 15.11 6.65
N LEU A 66 -25.10 15.34 7.84
CA LEU A 66 -23.88 14.65 8.31
C LEU A 66 -24.11 13.14 8.36
N ASN A 67 -23.10 12.37 7.96
CA ASN A 67 -23.11 10.92 8.16
C ASN A 67 -22.99 10.57 9.64
N SER A 68 -23.21 9.30 9.97
CA SER A 68 -23.13 8.80 11.36
C SER A 68 -21.75 8.92 12.00
N ALA A 69 -20.71 9.16 11.19
CA ALA A 69 -19.34 9.39 11.65
C ALA A 69 -19.00 10.87 11.86
N CYS A 70 -19.91 11.79 11.50
CA CYS A 70 -19.72 13.25 11.61
C CYS A 70 -18.51 13.82 10.86
N ASP A 71 -18.01 13.11 9.86
CA ASP A 71 -16.82 13.48 9.09
C ASP A 71 -17.14 13.92 7.64
N ALA A 72 -18.36 13.66 7.14
CA ALA A 72 -18.77 14.05 5.79
C ALA A 72 -20.28 14.40 5.67
N CYS A 73 -20.60 15.33 4.75
CA CYS A 73 -21.97 15.66 4.36
C CYS A 73 -22.49 14.69 3.29
N THR A 74 -23.72 14.20 3.46
CA THR A 74 -24.37 13.20 2.60
C THR A 74 -25.72 13.71 2.09
N CYS A 75 -26.10 13.33 0.87
CA CYS A 75 -27.38 13.68 0.26
C CYS A 75 -28.09 12.41 -0.20
N SER A 76 -29.03 11.90 0.60
CA SER A 76 -29.73 10.62 0.41
C SER A 76 -30.42 10.44 -0.94
N HIS A 77 -30.68 11.52 -1.69
CA HIS A 77 -31.34 11.49 -3.00
C HIS A 77 -30.43 11.90 -4.17
N HIS A 78 -29.13 12.14 -3.95
CA HIS A 78 -28.22 12.52 -5.02
C HIS A 78 -27.54 11.31 -5.65
N VAL A 79 -27.50 11.30 -6.98
CA VAL A 79 -26.83 10.28 -7.79
C VAL A 79 -25.59 10.91 -8.43
N LEU A 80 -24.43 10.34 -8.15
CA LEU A 80 -23.20 10.62 -8.86
C LEU A 80 -22.88 9.44 -9.79
N SER A 81 -22.68 9.74 -11.07
CA SER A 81 -22.25 8.74 -12.05
C SER A 81 -21.03 9.23 -12.81
N GLY A 82 -20.34 8.36 -13.50
CA GLY A 82 -19.26 8.80 -14.35
C GLY A 82 -18.49 7.70 -15.02
N ARG A 83 -17.45 8.12 -15.74
CA ARG A 83 -16.55 7.24 -16.46
C ARG A 83 -15.08 7.61 -16.18
N VAL A 84 -14.23 6.60 -16.02
CA VAL A 84 -12.79 6.75 -15.85
C VAL A 84 -12.08 6.04 -17.00
N LEU A 85 -11.20 6.78 -17.67
CA LEU A 85 -10.51 6.39 -18.90
C LEU A 85 -9.00 6.69 -18.78
N THR A 86 -8.17 6.07 -19.62
CA THR A 86 -6.82 6.56 -19.89
C THR A 86 -6.85 7.84 -20.73
N GLU A 87 -5.70 8.48 -20.94
CA GLU A 87 -5.59 9.58 -21.93
C GLU A 87 -6.05 9.15 -23.33
N ASP A 88 -5.69 7.93 -23.74
CA ASP A 88 -6.07 7.27 -25.00
C ASP A 88 -7.51 6.70 -25.02
N ASP A 89 -8.39 7.16 -24.12
CA ASP A 89 -9.80 6.78 -24.03
C ASP A 89 -10.06 5.28 -23.77
N ILE A 90 -9.08 4.55 -23.23
CA ILE A 90 -9.23 3.15 -22.83
C ILE A 90 -9.95 3.09 -21.47
N PRO A 91 -11.03 2.30 -21.31
CA PRO A 91 -11.74 2.22 -20.05
C PRO A 91 -10.92 1.64 -18.91
N LEU A 92 -10.95 2.31 -17.75
CA LEU A 92 -10.24 1.88 -16.56
C LEU A 92 -11.20 1.26 -15.55
N SER A 93 -11.12 -0.06 -15.40
CA SER A 93 -11.85 -0.80 -14.37
C SER A 93 -11.23 -0.63 -12.99
N GLU A 94 -12.02 -0.79 -11.93
CA GLU A 94 -11.57 -0.74 -10.54
C GLU A 94 -10.87 0.57 -10.13
N ALA A 95 -11.10 1.68 -10.83
CA ALA A 95 -10.72 3.00 -10.34
C ALA A 95 -11.62 3.35 -9.14
N ASN A 96 -11.03 3.81 -8.05
CA ASN A 96 -11.73 4.20 -6.85
C ASN A 96 -12.15 5.67 -6.93
N ILE A 97 -13.38 5.96 -6.53
CA ILE A 97 -13.90 7.31 -6.38
C ILE A 97 -14.07 7.57 -4.89
N SER A 98 -13.59 8.71 -4.41
CA SER A 98 -13.78 9.22 -3.04
C SER A 98 -13.95 10.73 -3.06
N LEU A 99 -14.36 11.32 -1.93
CA LEU A 99 -14.28 12.77 -1.74
C LEU A 99 -12.83 13.14 -1.39
N ALA A 100 -12.31 14.25 -1.92
CA ALA A 100 -10.93 14.68 -1.67
C ALA A 100 -10.64 14.93 -0.17
N GLU A 101 -11.66 15.32 0.61
CA GLU A 101 -11.57 15.53 2.06
C GLU A 101 -11.53 14.22 2.86
N THR A 102 -12.05 13.12 2.30
CA THR A 102 -12.07 11.79 2.94
C THR A 102 -11.56 10.73 1.96
N PRO A 103 -10.29 10.83 1.51
CA PRO A 103 -9.78 10.04 0.39
C PRO A 103 -9.70 8.52 0.70
N TYR A 104 -9.71 8.17 1.98
CA TYR A 104 -9.74 6.78 2.48
C TYR A 104 -11.13 6.13 2.42
N ASN A 105 -12.20 6.92 2.27
CA ASN A 105 -13.57 6.43 2.18
C ASN A 105 -13.97 6.28 0.71
N ILE A 106 -13.85 5.07 0.17
CA ILE A 106 -14.19 4.79 -1.22
C ILE A 106 -15.71 4.72 -1.38
N ILE A 107 -16.28 5.71 -2.06
CA ILE A 107 -17.73 5.86 -2.25
C ILE A 107 -18.24 5.14 -3.51
N ALA A 108 -17.35 4.85 -4.47
CA ALA A 108 -17.67 4.05 -5.67
C ALA A 108 -16.42 3.45 -6.30
N GLN A 109 -16.63 2.47 -7.18
CA GLN A 109 -15.58 1.93 -8.05
C GLN A 109 -16.09 1.72 -9.47
N THR A 110 -15.21 1.86 -10.47
CA THR A 110 -15.57 1.60 -11.86
C THR A 110 -15.67 0.11 -12.18
N ASN A 111 -16.62 -0.24 -13.05
CA ASN A 111 -16.75 -1.57 -13.63
C ASN A 111 -15.78 -1.80 -14.81
N ILE A 112 -15.87 -2.96 -15.46
CA ILE A 112 -15.00 -3.33 -16.60
C ILE A 112 -15.04 -2.34 -17.78
N SER A 113 -16.12 -1.57 -17.92
CA SER A 113 -16.31 -0.57 -18.98
C SER A 113 -15.91 0.84 -18.54
N GLY A 114 -15.27 0.97 -17.37
CA GLY A 114 -14.84 2.22 -16.79
C GLY A 114 -15.96 3.05 -16.15
N TYR A 115 -17.18 2.51 -16.02
CA TYR A 115 -18.34 3.23 -15.49
C TYR A 115 -18.57 2.99 -14.01
N PHE A 116 -19.05 4.00 -13.29
CA PHE A 116 -19.53 3.85 -11.91
C PHE A 116 -20.80 4.65 -11.66
N VAL A 117 -21.55 4.25 -10.63
CA VAL A 117 -22.71 4.97 -10.08
C VAL A 117 -22.69 4.84 -8.55
N THR A 118 -22.96 5.92 -7.84
CA THR A 118 -23.11 5.93 -6.38
C THR A 118 -24.24 6.86 -5.94
N LEU A 119 -24.84 6.53 -4.80
CA LEU A 119 -25.96 7.24 -4.19
C LEU A 119 -25.51 7.87 -2.88
N GLY A 120 -26.16 8.96 -2.45
CA GLY A 120 -25.90 9.52 -1.13
C GLY A 120 -24.81 10.60 -1.10
N VAL A 121 -24.26 11.00 -2.24
CA VAL A 121 -23.09 11.89 -2.33
C VAL A 121 -23.49 13.30 -2.76
N CYS A 122 -23.15 14.30 -1.95
CA CYS A 122 -23.33 15.70 -2.30
C CYS A 122 -22.20 16.18 -3.22
N ALA A 123 -22.15 15.70 -4.46
CA ALA A 123 -21.08 16.09 -5.40
C ALA A 123 -21.18 17.56 -5.87
N ILE A 124 -22.19 18.31 -5.42
CA ILE A 124 -22.34 19.74 -5.70
C ILE A 124 -21.30 20.50 -4.86
N GLN A 125 -20.34 21.15 -5.53
CA GLN A 125 -19.24 21.93 -4.93
C GLN A 125 -18.24 21.13 -4.07
N GLN A 126 -18.24 19.80 -4.13
CA GLN A 126 -17.21 18.97 -3.51
C GLN A 126 -16.22 18.45 -4.54
N GLU A 127 -14.94 18.47 -4.19
CA GLU A 127 -13.87 17.89 -5.01
C GLU A 127 -13.85 16.37 -4.83
N LEU A 128 -13.87 15.65 -5.94
CA LEU A 128 -13.74 14.20 -5.99
C LEU A 128 -12.29 13.84 -6.25
N LEU A 129 -11.85 12.73 -5.67
CA LEU A 129 -10.56 12.13 -5.92
C LEU A 129 -10.78 10.78 -6.62
N VAL A 130 -10.16 10.60 -7.78
CA VAL A 130 -10.12 9.34 -8.52
C VAL A 130 -8.73 8.74 -8.39
N THR A 131 -8.64 7.51 -7.89
CA THR A 131 -7.37 6.79 -7.72
C THR A 131 -7.41 5.42 -8.39
N LYS A 132 -6.31 5.03 -9.03
CA LYS A 132 -6.16 3.70 -9.62
C LYS A 132 -4.69 3.26 -9.56
N ALA A 133 -4.52 1.98 -9.29
CA ALA A 133 -3.27 1.25 -9.44
C ALA A 133 -2.53 1.57 -10.77
N GLY A 134 -1.33 2.16 -10.71
CA GLY A 134 -0.50 2.47 -11.88
C GLY A 134 -0.85 3.79 -12.58
N PHE A 135 -1.65 4.66 -11.97
CA PHE A 135 -2.09 5.94 -12.55
C PHE A 135 -1.91 7.09 -11.57
N VAL A 136 -1.63 8.29 -12.09
CA VAL A 136 -1.58 9.52 -11.30
C VAL A 136 -2.99 9.83 -10.76
N PRO A 137 -3.18 10.07 -9.44
CA PRO A 137 -4.47 10.45 -8.89
C PRO A 137 -5.02 11.72 -9.53
N VAL A 138 -6.32 11.73 -9.83
CA VAL A 138 -6.97 12.89 -10.47
C VAL A 138 -7.99 13.49 -9.51
N LYS A 139 -7.85 14.79 -9.24
CA LYS A 139 -8.85 15.60 -8.53
C LYS A 139 -9.74 16.31 -9.54
N LEU A 140 -11.05 16.27 -9.32
CA LEU A 140 -12.00 16.93 -10.23
C LEU A 140 -13.32 17.25 -9.54
N THR A 141 -14.05 18.23 -10.08
CA THR A 141 -15.40 18.60 -9.61
C THR A 141 -16.46 17.94 -10.48
N ALA A 142 -17.58 17.54 -9.88
CA ALA A 142 -18.68 16.95 -10.64
C ALA A 142 -19.46 17.98 -11.46
N ASN A 143 -19.81 17.59 -12.69
CA ASN A 143 -20.70 18.37 -13.55
C ASN A 143 -22.15 18.09 -13.13
N VAL A 144 -22.79 19.09 -12.53
CA VAL A 144 -24.16 18.98 -12.06
C VAL A 144 -25.11 19.04 -13.26
N THR A 145 -25.85 17.96 -13.49
CA THR A 145 -26.79 17.82 -14.63
C THR A 145 -28.22 18.16 -14.23
N THR A 146 -28.61 17.85 -12.99
CA THR A 146 -29.88 18.28 -12.38
C THR A 146 -29.65 18.61 -10.90
N SER A 147 -30.70 19.06 -10.20
CA SER A 147 -30.63 19.29 -8.74
C SER A 147 -30.26 18.05 -7.93
N THR A 148 -30.37 16.84 -8.49
CA THR A 148 -30.10 15.56 -7.80
C THR A 148 -29.14 14.65 -8.54
N THR A 149 -28.63 15.05 -9.71
CA THR A 149 -27.73 14.21 -10.52
C THR A 149 -26.48 14.96 -10.93
N ALA A 150 -25.34 14.32 -10.79
CA ALA A 150 -24.05 14.82 -11.26
C ALA A 150 -23.31 13.73 -12.04
N ASN A 151 -22.50 14.16 -13.02
CA ASN A 151 -21.65 13.26 -13.78
C ASN A 151 -20.17 13.70 -13.74
N ILE A 152 -19.27 12.73 -13.92
CA ILE A 152 -17.84 13.00 -14.13
C ILE A 152 -17.29 12.19 -15.29
N THR A 153 -16.26 12.73 -15.92
CA THR A 153 -15.36 11.98 -16.79
C THR A 153 -13.94 12.28 -16.34
N ALA A 154 -13.20 11.25 -15.93
CA ALA A 154 -11.81 11.37 -15.51
C ALA A 154 -10.91 10.70 -16.54
N LYS A 155 -9.92 11.43 -17.04
CA LYS A 155 -8.81 10.87 -17.80
C LYS A 155 -7.62 10.72 -16.86
N MET A 156 -7.10 9.50 -16.76
CA MET A 156 -5.98 9.17 -15.89
C MET A 156 -4.74 8.90 -16.74
N GLU A 157 -3.68 9.62 -16.41
CA GLU A 157 -2.35 9.38 -16.94
C GLU A 157 -1.74 8.16 -16.23
N MET A 158 -1.13 7.25 -17.00
CA MET A 158 -0.34 6.18 -16.40
C MET A 158 0.81 6.81 -15.63
N ALA A 159 0.99 6.40 -14.37
CA ALA A 159 2.16 6.80 -13.62
C ALA A 159 3.37 6.13 -14.26
N GLU A 160 4.17 6.89 -15.01
CA GLU A 160 5.50 6.46 -15.40
C GLU A 160 6.30 6.20 -14.13
N MET A 161 6.54 4.92 -13.79
CA MET A 161 7.55 4.58 -12.79
C MET A 161 8.91 4.78 -13.44
N THR A 162 9.33 6.02 -13.62
CA THR A 162 10.70 6.31 -14.02
C THR A 162 11.61 5.68 -12.97
N TYR A 163 12.41 4.69 -13.35
CA TYR A 163 13.51 4.24 -12.52
C TYR A 163 14.51 5.38 -12.41
N ARG A 164 14.40 6.05 -11.29
CA ARG A 164 15.49 6.77 -10.66
C ARG A 164 15.55 6.14 -9.28
N HIS A 165 16.52 5.25 -9.06
CA HIS A 165 16.89 4.68 -7.75
C HIS A 165 15.80 4.84 -6.68
N HIS A 166 14.82 3.93 -6.62
CA HIS A 166 13.79 3.89 -5.55
C HIS A 166 13.05 5.21 -5.26
N MET A 167 11.86 5.44 -5.84
CA MET A 167 10.99 6.60 -5.55
C MET A 167 11.77 7.90 -5.31
N THR A 168 12.33 8.45 -6.39
CA THR A 168 12.97 9.77 -6.33
C THR A 168 12.25 10.75 -7.22
N LEU A 169 11.95 11.94 -6.66
CA LEU A 169 12.39 13.12 -7.40
C LEU A 169 13.89 13.29 -7.15
N ASP A 170 14.64 13.34 -8.24
CA ASP A 170 16.04 13.79 -8.29
C ASP A 170 17.06 13.08 -7.39
N GLY A 171 17.03 11.74 -7.30
CA GLY A 171 18.09 10.99 -6.61
C GLY A 171 18.10 11.15 -5.09
N GLN A 172 17.00 11.61 -4.49
CA GLN A 172 16.88 11.81 -3.05
C GLN A 172 16.00 10.76 -2.39
N TYR A 173 16.61 9.94 -1.55
CA TYR A 173 15.94 8.88 -0.80
C TYR A 173 14.97 9.47 0.21
N LEU A 174 13.66 9.28 0.01
CA LEU A 174 12.67 9.59 1.01
C LEU A 174 12.09 8.30 1.57
N ALA A 175 12.66 7.88 2.69
CA ALA A 175 12.03 6.91 3.53
C ALA A 175 12.06 7.47 4.94
N LEU A 176 10.95 7.31 5.64
CA LEU A 176 10.77 7.85 6.98
C LEU A 176 11.38 6.83 7.93
N GLU A 177 12.30 7.26 8.77
CA GLU A 177 12.58 6.55 10.01
C GLU A 177 12.07 7.40 11.15
N ILE A 178 11.19 6.85 11.98
CA ILE A 178 10.79 7.51 13.21
C ILE A 178 11.57 6.92 14.38
N MET A 179 12.60 7.63 14.85
CA MET A 179 13.42 7.22 15.98
C MET A 179 12.72 7.51 17.31
N ASP A 180 11.92 6.56 17.78
CA ASP A 180 12.10 5.96 19.11
C ASP A 180 11.63 4.51 19.01
N THR A 181 12.55 3.61 18.67
CA THR A 181 12.42 2.14 18.77
C THR A 181 11.16 1.44 18.21
N ALA A 182 10.26 2.10 17.48
CA ALA A 182 8.89 1.66 17.19
C ALA A 182 8.60 1.52 15.69
N GLY A 183 8.84 0.35 15.11
CA GLY A 183 8.48 0.07 13.71
C GLY A 183 7.20 -0.72 13.63
N GLU A 184 6.63 -0.94 12.44
CA GLU A 184 5.36 -1.67 12.28
C GLU A 184 5.33 -3.05 12.99
N ARG A 185 6.51 -3.66 13.20
CA ARG A 185 6.65 -4.90 13.99
C ARG A 185 6.26 -4.74 15.46
N LYS A 186 6.63 -3.59 16.04
CA LYS A 186 6.43 -3.22 17.44
C LYS A 186 5.16 -2.37 17.62
N ASP A 187 4.91 -1.47 16.68
CA ASP A 187 3.76 -0.58 16.66
C ASP A 187 3.02 -0.69 15.30
N PRO A 188 2.19 -1.75 15.12
CA PRO A 188 1.43 -2.03 13.89
C PRO A 188 0.56 -0.89 13.36
N LYS A 189 0.19 0.07 14.22
CA LYS A 189 -0.60 1.26 13.87
C LYS A 189 0.09 2.14 12.81
N LEU A 190 1.42 2.05 12.69
CA LEU A 190 2.19 2.74 11.66
C LEU A 190 1.85 2.29 10.23
N ALA A 191 1.33 1.07 10.04
CA ALA A 191 0.87 0.58 8.73
C ALA A 191 -0.33 1.36 8.17
N LEU A 192 -0.94 2.24 8.96
CA LEU A 192 -2.05 3.10 8.54
C LEU A 192 -1.59 4.51 8.12
N VAL A 193 -0.29 4.79 8.19
CA VAL A 193 0.29 6.05 7.71
C VAL A 193 0.49 5.91 6.21
N VAL A 194 -0.33 6.61 5.43
CA VAL A 194 -0.34 6.54 3.96
C VAL A 194 0.38 7.75 3.39
N PRO A 195 1.50 7.56 2.67
CA PRO A 195 2.19 8.64 2.00
C PRO A 195 1.59 8.92 0.63
N HIS A 196 1.74 10.15 0.15
CA HIS A 196 1.63 10.50 -1.25
C HIS A 196 2.54 11.67 -1.59
N PHE A 197 2.80 11.88 -2.88
CA PHE A 197 3.65 12.97 -3.36
C PHE A 197 2.79 14.02 -4.05
N GLU A 198 3.08 15.30 -3.81
CA GLU A 198 2.43 16.42 -4.48
C GLU A 198 3.47 17.28 -5.21
N ASP A 199 3.19 17.58 -6.47
CA ASP A 199 3.99 18.43 -7.36
C ASP A 199 5.46 17.99 -7.49
N GLY A 200 5.74 16.72 -7.15
CA GLY A 200 7.08 16.17 -7.02
C GLY A 200 7.95 16.78 -5.91
N ARG A 201 7.47 17.83 -5.26
CA ARG A 201 8.25 18.61 -4.28
C ARG A 201 7.93 18.23 -2.85
N TYR A 202 6.71 17.76 -2.61
CA TYR A 202 6.20 17.53 -1.28
C TYR A 202 5.90 16.06 -1.04
N LEU A 203 6.25 15.59 0.16
CA LEU A 203 5.72 14.38 0.74
C LEU A 203 4.57 14.76 1.67
N CYS A 204 3.43 14.12 1.46
CA CYS A 204 2.26 14.26 2.28
C CYS A 204 1.97 12.95 3.01
N LEU A 205 1.74 13.00 4.31
CA LEU A 205 1.40 11.85 5.13
C LEU A 205 -0.01 11.99 5.69
N ASN A 206 -0.82 10.96 5.50
CA ASN A 206 -2.17 10.87 6.05
C ASN A 206 -2.23 9.72 7.04
N ALA A 207 -2.94 9.92 8.15
CA ALA A 207 -3.26 8.84 9.07
C ALA A 207 -4.63 9.07 9.74
N PRO A 208 -5.29 8.00 10.23
CA PRO A 208 -6.59 8.13 10.88
C PRO A 208 -6.55 9.10 12.07
N GLY A 209 -7.45 10.09 12.07
CA GLY A 209 -7.59 11.08 13.14
C GLY A 209 -6.48 12.14 13.18
N MET A 210 -5.67 12.26 12.13
CA MET A 210 -4.61 13.26 12.01
C MET A 210 -4.90 14.21 10.84
N GLU A 211 -4.52 15.47 10.99
CA GLU A 211 -4.39 16.38 9.85
C GLU A 211 -3.24 15.92 8.94
N MET A 212 -3.34 16.19 7.65
CA MET A 212 -2.28 15.83 6.69
C MET A 212 -0.99 16.57 7.05
N LEU A 213 0.10 15.83 7.21
CA LEU A 213 1.44 16.42 7.30
C LEU A 213 1.99 16.61 5.90
N LYS A 214 2.28 17.85 5.49
CA LYS A 214 2.87 18.16 4.19
C LYS A 214 4.27 18.74 4.39
N MET A 215 5.28 18.07 3.86
CA MET A 215 6.68 18.46 4.02
C MET A 215 7.41 18.49 2.69
N GLU A 216 8.39 19.38 2.56
CA GLU A 216 9.24 19.43 1.38
C GLU A 216 10.24 18.27 1.39
N ILE A 217 10.40 17.60 0.26
CA ILE A 217 11.28 16.44 0.14
C ILE A 217 12.73 16.89 0.15
N GLN A 218 13.02 18.03 -0.48
CA GLN A 218 14.36 18.62 -0.48
C GLN A 218 14.60 19.36 0.83
N LEU A 219 15.20 18.65 1.78
CA LEU A 219 15.63 19.24 3.04
C LEU A 219 16.84 20.15 2.78
N PRO A 220 16.83 21.40 3.25
CA PRO A 220 17.98 22.28 3.13
C PRO A 220 19.22 21.65 3.78
N VAL A 221 20.37 21.67 3.08
CA VAL A 221 21.62 21.07 3.57
C VAL A 221 22.14 21.80 4.83
N ASP A 222 21.77 23.06 5.00
CA ASP A 222 22.08 23.90 6.15
C ASP A 222 21.14 23.68 7.36
N GLN A 223 20.01 22.99 7.18
CA GLN A 223 19.12 22.57 8.27
C GLN A 223 19.60 21.25 8.93
N LYS A 224 20.44 21.50 9.93
CA LYS A 224 20.92 20.76 11.12
C LYS A 224 20.16 19.50 11.59
N GLU A 225 20.82 18.34 11.44
CA GLU A 225 21.11 17.25 12.41
C GLU A 225 21.29 15.97 11.59
N PHE A 226 22.54 15.61 11.28
CA PHE A 226 22.85 14.31 10.69
C PHE A 226 23.13 13.31 11.79
N LYS A 227 22.60 12.11 11.62
CA LYS A 227 22.77 11.03 12.57
C LYS A 227 23.21 9.77 11.87
N ARG A 228 24.28 9.16 12.38
CA ARG A 228 24.64 7.80 12.00
C ARG A 228 23.56 6.86 12.53
N ILE A 229 22.93 6.14 11.61
CA ILE A 229 21.87 5.17 11.91
C ILE A 229 22.40 3.78 11.60
N LYS A 230 22.24 2.82 12.54
CA LYS A 230 22.52 1.40 12.30
C LYS A 230 21.21 0.65 12.28
N ILE A 231 20.85 0.14 11.13
CA ILE A 231 19.55 -0.42 10.85
C ILE A 231 19.71 -1.79 10.22
N PHE A 232 19.11 -2.81 10.83
CA PHE A 232 19.21 -4.20 10.39
C PHE A 232 20.65 -4.59 10.01
N GLY A 233 21.57 -4.36 10.96
CA GLY A 233 22.98 -4.72 10.77
C GLY A 233 23.77 -3.84 9.80
N MET A 234 23.15 -2.88 9.10
CA MET A 234 23.83 -2.00 8.14
C MET A 234 23.90 -0.55 8.64
N GLU A 235 25.02 0.12 8.38
CA GLU A 235 25.22 1.53 8.71
C GLU A 235 24.77 2.45 7.57
N GLY A 236 24.15 3.57 7.93
CA GLY A 236 23.80 4.66 7.02
C GLY A 236 23.81 6.00 7.75
N GLU A 237 23.39 7.06 7.05
CA GLU A 237 23.28 8.40 7.60
C GLU A 237 21.88 8.96 7.32
N GLY A 238 21.21 9.41 8.37
CA GLY A 238 19.92 10.07 8.31
C GLY A 238 20.05 11.56 8.59
N GLN A 239 19.42 12.39 7.77
CA GLN A 239 19.16 13.80 8.03
C GLN A 239 17.83 13.94 8.77
N TYR A 240 17.83 14.65 9.88
CA TYR A 240 16.61 14.95 10.62
C TYR A 240 15.67 15.81 9.78
N VAL A 241 14.39 15.43 9.75
CA VAL A 241 13.38 16.05 8.89
C VAL A 241 12.82 17.33 9.53
N GLY A 242 12.83 17.41 10.87
CA GLY A 242 12.34 18.56 11.61
C GLY A 242 11.29 18.22 12.66
N ASP A 243 11.00 19.19 13.51
CA ASP A 243 10.15 19.01 14.70
C ASP A 243 8.67 18.79 14.33
N GLU A 244 8.20 19.40 13.25
CA GLU A 244 6.81 19.22 12.79
C GLU A 244 6.49 17.74 12.51
N ALA A 245 7.40 17.04 11.82
CA ALA A 245 7.25 15.62 11.56
C ALA A 245 7.31 14.78 12.83
N SER A 246 8.24 15.12 13.72
CA SER A 246 8.42 14.46 15.01
C SER A 246 7.20 14.59 15.92
N GLU A 247 6.61 15.79 15.98
CA GLU A 247 5.39 16.09 16.73
C GLU A 247 4.18 15.37 16.13
N TRP A 248 4.05 15.37 14.80
CA TRP A 248 2.98 14.67 14.11
C TRP A 248 2.97 13.18 14.43
N PHE A 249 4.13 12.52 14.34
CA PHE A 249 4.25 11.11 14.69
C PHE A 249 4.07 10.87 16.19
N SER A 250 4.62 11.73 17.05
CA SER A 250 4.44 11.61 18.51
C SER A 250 2.95 11.69 18.90
N LYS A 251 2.20 12.60 18.27
CA LYS A 251 0.76 12.76 18.44
C LYS A 251 0.01 11.54 17.91
N TYR A 252 0.31 11.08 16.69
CA TYR A 252 -0.35 9.91 16.10
C TYR A 252 -0.15 8.64 16.93
N MET A 253 1.06 8.47 17.47
CA MET A 253 1.45 7.32 18.28
C MET A 253 1.05 7.45 19.76
N ASN A 254 0.54 8.62 20.17
CA ASN A 254 0.23 8.98 21.56
C ASN A 254 1.40 8.67 22.51
N LYS A 255 2.62 8.98 22.06
CA LYS A 255 3.88 8.69 22.74
C LYS A 255 4.89 9.77 22.31
N PRO A 256 5.58 10.44 23.24
CA PRO A 256 6.60 11.43 22.89
C PRO A 256 7.86 10.76 22.32
N GLY A 257 8.74 11.55 21.71
CA GLY A 257 10.12 11.14 21.40
C GLY A 257 10.33 10.57 20.00
N TYR A 258 9.29 10.46 19.18
CA TYR A 258 9.38 10.04 17.79
C TYR A 258 10.12 11.11 16.97
N LYS A 259 11.22 10.75 16.29
CA LYS A 259 11.97 11.66 15.40
C LYS A 259 12.02 11.18 13.97
N MET A 260 11.63 11.98 12.98
CA MET A 260 11.71 11.56 11.58
C MET A 260 13.08 11.85 10.94
N TYR A 261 13.68 10.87 10.27
CA TYR A 261 14.91 11.01 9.49
C TYR A 261 14.72 10.56 8.03
N LYS A 262 15.40 11.26 7.12
CA LYS A 262 15.54 10.97 5.69
C LYS A 262 16.95 10.47 5.43
N LEU A 263 17.17 9.41 4.63
CA LEU A 263 18.55 8.98 4.31
C LEU A 263 19.27 10.04 3.49
N SER A 264 20.37 10.58 4.04
CA SER A 264 21.34 11.39 3.31
C SER A 264 22.41 10.54 2.63
N ARG A 265 22.71 9.37 3.20
CA ARG A 265 23.58 8.35 2.59
C ARG A 265 22.94 6.98 2.75
N THR A 266 22.82 6.26 1.64
CA THR A 266 22.34 4.87 1.63
C THR A 266 23.20 3.95 2.48
N ARG A 267 22.61 2.82 2.84
CA ARG A 267 23.31 1.73 3.49
C ARG A 267 23.96 0.86 2.42
N ILE A 268 25.17 0.37 2.67
CA ILE A 268 25.89 -0.51 1.75
C ILE A 268 25.65 -1.96 2.15
N ILE A 269 25.17 -2.81 1.25
CA ILE A 269 24.82 -4.21 1.57
C ILE A 269 26.02 -4.96 2.15
N ARG A 270 27.23 -4.73 1.61
CA ARG A 270 28.47 -5.38 2.08
C ARG A 270 28.90 -4.99 3.50
N THR A 271 28.26 -4.00 4.14
CA THR A 271 28.52 -3.68 5.56
C THR A 271 27.55 -4.38 6.50
N HIS A 272 26.64 -5.21 5.99
CA HIS A 272 25.72 -5.99 6.81
C HIS A 272 26.48 -7.00 7.69
N ASP A 273 26.17 -7.03 8.98
CA ASP A 273 26.81 -7.90 9.98
C ASP A 273 26.90 -9.39 9.53
N GLU A 274 25.82 -9.96 8.98
CA GLU A 274 25.74 -11.40 8.57
C GLU A 274 25.74 -11.68 7.06
N TRP A 275 25.44 -10.70 6.21
CA TRP A 275 25.15 -10.91 4.78
C TRP A 275 26.12 -10.13 3.86
N SER A 276 27.30 -9.78 4.38
CA SER A 276 28.30 -8.95 3.69
C SER A 276 28.93 -9.61 2.44
N ASP A 277 28.79 -10.93 2.32
CA ASP A 277 29.29 -11.78 1.24
C ASP A 277 28.34 -11.91 0.04
N ILE A 278 27.08 -11.50 0.18
CA ILE A 278 26.04 -11.66 -0.86
C ILE A 278 25.97 -10.49 -1.83
N GLY A 279 26.30 -9.28 -1.38
CA GLY A 279 26.24 -8.07 -2.20
C GLY A 279 27.54 -7.76 -2.95
N GLU A 280 27.43 -6.98 -4.02
CA GLU A 280 28.54 -6.38 -4.73
C GLU A 280 28.93 -5.01 -4.15
N ALA A 281 30.11 -4.48 -4.50
CA ALA A 281 30.65 -3.27 -3.85
C ALA A 281 29.78 -2.02 -4.01
N GLY A 282 29.00 -1.94 -5.09
CA GLY A 282 28.07 -0.84 -5.37
C GLY A 282 26.67 -1.04 -4.79
N ASP A 283 26.38 -2.17 -4.17
CA ASP A 283 25.04 -2.48 -3.70
C ASP A 283 24.61 -1.60 -2.53
N GLN A 284 23.49 -0.93 -2.75
CA GLN A 284 22.90 -0.02 -1.80
C GLN A 284 21.51 -0.51 -1.41
N ALA A 285 21.21 -0.39 -0.12
CA ALA A 285 19.88 -0.50 0.42
C ALA A 285 19.48 0.85 1.03
N THR A 286 18.23 1.24 0.85
CA THR A 286 17.68 2.43 1.49
C THR A 286 17.38 2.11 2.94
N PHE A 287 16.12 2.16 3.36
CA PHE A 287 15.71 1.61 4.62
C PHE A 287 15.25 0.16 4.50
N GLY A 288 14.93 -0.45 3.35
CA GLY A 288 14.50 -1.87 3.29
C GLY A 288 15.39 -2.86 4.08
N ASP A 289 14.83 -3.88 4.73
CA ASP A 289 15.54 -4.76 5.70
C ASP A 289 17.00 -5.10 5.36
N PHE A 290 17.21 -5.67 4.17
CA PHE A 290 18.51 -6.11 3.68
C PHE A 290 18.74 -5.65 2.23
N ALA A 291 17.77 -5.91 1.35
CA ALA A 291 17.92 -5.69 -0.08
C ALA A 291 17.12 -4.49 -0.60
N PRO A 292 17.55 -3.89 -1.72
CA PRO A 292 16.83 -2.81 -2.38
C PRO A 292 15.51 -3.24 -2.98
N TYR A 293 15.40 -4.49 -3.46
CA TYR A 293 14.18 -4.99 -4.07
C TYR A 293 13.83 -6.38 -3.56
N MET A 294 12.54 -6.62 -3.43
CA MET A 294 11.94 -7.92 -3.19
C MET A 294 11.01 -8.27 -4.36
N ILE A 295 11.23 -9.45 -4.93
CA ILE A 295 10.41 -10.02 -6.01
C ILE A 295 9.60 -11.18 -5.42
N LEU A 296 8.32 -11.25 -5.79
CA LEU A 296 7.42 -12.32 -5.36
C LEU A 296 6.47 -12.71 -6.48
N ALA A 297 6.33 -14.01 -6.75
CA ALA A 297 5.38 -14.48 -7.74
C ALA A 297 3.93 -14.41 -7.22
N GLU A 298 2.99 -13.99 -8.07
CA GLU A 298 1.56 -14.00 -7.78
C GLU A 298 1.07 -15.41 -7.43
N ALA A 299 1.62 -16.43 -8.11
CA ALA A 299 1.33 -17.84 -7.85
C ALA A 299 1.73 -18.31 -6.43
N CYS A 300 2.74 -17.69 -5.80
CA CYS A 300 3.11 -18.00 -4.42
C CYS A 300 2.01 -17.58 -3.44
N LEU A 301 1.42 -16.40 -3.65
CA LEU A 301 0.30 -15.96 -2.82
C LEU A 301 -0.94 -16.81 -3.07
N ALA A 302 -1.21 -17.17 -4.33
CA ALA A 302 -2.33 -18.06 -4.66
C ALA A 302 -2.17 -19.42 -3.95
N SER A 303 -0.98 -20.01 -3.99
CA SER A 303 -0.66 -21.26 -3.28
C SER A 303 -0.79 -21.13 -1.76
N LEU A 304 -0.28 -20.03 -1.17
CA LEU A 304 -0.43 -19.80 0.27
C LEU A 304 -1.91 -19.65 0.67
N ASN A 305 -2.71 -18.95 -0.12
CA ASN A 305 -4.12 -18.72 0.17
C ASN A 305 -4.97 -19.99 0.11
N GLN A 306 -4.54 -21.03 -0.64
CA GLN A 306 -5.20 -22.33 -0.63
C GLN A 306 -5.03 -23.07 0.70
N GLU A 307 -3.99 -22.75 1.47
CA GLU A 307 -3.67 -23.38 2.75
C GLU A 307 -4.25 -22.61 3.95
N LEU A 308 -4.90 -21.46 3.71
CA LEU A 308 -5.42 -20.56 4.73
C LEU A 308 -6.95 -20.60 4.77
N SER A 309 -7.52 -20.47 5.97
CA SER A 309 -8.98 -20.36 6.14
C SER A 309 -9.54 -19.03 5.64
N SER A 310 -8.70 -18.02 5.46
CA SER A 310 -9.08 -16.72 4.93
C SER A 310 -7.96 -16.16 4.05
N PRO A 311 -8.25 -15.76 2.81
CA PRO A 311 -7.22 -15.32 1.88
C PRO A 311 -6.60 -14.00 2.31
N LEU A 312 -5.28 -13.91 2.20
CA LEU A 312 -4.49 -12.74 2.51
C LEU A 312 -4.13 -11.96 1.26
N GLU A 313 -3.99 -10.66 1.40
CA GLU A 313 -3.56 -9.77 0.32
C GLU A 313 -2.01 -9.78 0.18
N MET A 314 -1.50 -9.44 -1.01
CA MET A 314 -0.07 -9.44 -1.34
C MET A 314 0.71 -8.38 -0.50
N GLU A 315 0.02 -7.37 -0.01
CA GLU A 315 0.49 -6.15 0.70
C GLU A 315 1.13 -6.50 2.02
N ARG A 316 0.70 -7.61 2.62
CA ARG A 316 1.28 -8.14 3.85
C ARG A 316 2.74 -8.56 3.67
N PHE A 317 3.13 -8.95 2.45
CA PHE A 317 4.48 -9.43 2.14
C PHE A 317 5.41 -8.33 1.63
N ARG A 318 4.86 -7.16 1.30
CA ARG A 318 5.59 -5.96 0.85
C ARG A 318 6.62 -6.21 -0.28
N PRO A 319 6.29 -6.97 -1.35
CA PRO A 319 7.13 -7.00 -2.54
C PRO A 319 7.26 -5.61 -3.15
N ASN A 320 8.40 -5.33 -3.75
CA ASN A 320 8.55 -4.21 -4.68
C ASN A 320 8.02 -4.60 -6.06
N ILE A 321 8.28 -5.85 -6.48
CA ILE A 321 7.95 -6.36 -7.80
C ILE A 321 7.13 -7.64 -7.64
N VAL A 322 5.94 -7.65 -8.24
CA VAL A 322 5.09 -8.83 -8.33
C VAL A 322 5.10 -9.33 -9.76
N ILE A 323 5.41 -10.61 -9.94
CA ILE A 323 5.49 -11.25 -11.26
C ILE A 323 4.40 -12.29 -11.43
N ASN A 324 3.82 -12.37 -12.61
CA ASN A 324 2.85 -13.39 -12.97
C ASN A 324 3.48 -14.40 -13.96
N GLY A 325 2.70 -15.40 -14.38
CA GLY A 325 3.15 -16.41 -15.37
C GLY A 325 4.08 -17.51 -14.85
N LEU A 326 4.57 -17.40 -13.62
CA LEU A 326 5.36 -18.45 -12.97
C LEU A 326 4.49 -19.49 -12.25
N LYS A 327 5.03 -20.69 -12.06
CA LYS A 327 4.53 -21.62 -11.05
C LYS A 327 4.89 -21.10 -9.66
N ALA A 328 4.10 -21.50 -8.65
CA ALA A 328 4.39 -21.15 -7.27
C ALA A 328 5.82 -21.59 -6.90
N PHE A 329 6.56 -20.64 -6.33
CA PHE A 329 7.93 -20.78 -5.82
C PHE A 329 9.00 -21.01 -6.89
N GLU A 330 8.69 -20.76 -8.16
CA GLU A 330 9.67 -20.92 -9.23
C GLU A 330 10.80 -19.88 -9.14
N GLU A 331 10.54 -18.72 -8.54
CA GLU A 331 11.55 -17.68 -8.28
C GLU A 331 12.68 -18.15 -7.35
N ASP A 332 12.45 -19.18 -6.54
CA ASP A 332 13.48 -19.75 -5.66
C ASP A 332 14.66 -20.30 -6.46
N LYS A 333 14.41 -20.80 -7.68
CA LYS A 333 15.41 -21.44 -8.55
C LYS A 333 16.36 -20.46 -9.22
N TRP A 334 16.22 -19.17 -8.92
CA TRP A 334 17.08 -18.12 -9.46
C TRP A 334 18.31 -17.87 -8.59
N GLU A 335 18.36 -18.52 -7.43
CA GLU A 335 19.60 -18.75 -6.69
C GLU A 335 20.70 -19.29 -7.62
N GLY A 336 21.94 -18.88 -7.38
CA GLY A 336 23.10 -19.29 -8.19
C GLY A 336 23.40 -18.38 -9.39
N GLY A 337 22.85 -17.16 -9.40
CA GLY A 337 23.32 -16.08 -10.28
C GLY A 337 22.50 -15.83 -11.53
N ARG A 338 21.25 -16.31 -11.61
CA ARG A 338 20.38 -15.97 -12.74
C ARG A 338 20.16 -14.46 -12.82
N LYS A 339 20.14 -13.96 -14.05
CA LYS A 339 19.79 -12.58 -14.37
C LYS A 339 18.31 -12.49 -14.72
N ILE A 340 17.66 -11.46 -14.20
CA ILE A 340 16.22 -11.23 -14.32
C ILE A 340 16.03 -9.86 -14.97
N LYS A 341 15.73 -9.81 -16.26
CA LYS A 341 15.46 -8.56 -16.97
C LYS A 341 13.99 -8.21 -16.91
N ILE A 342 13.72 -6.97 -16.52
CA ILE A 342 12.40 -6.36 -16.50
C ILE A 342 12.60 -4.95 -17.03
N GLY A 343 11.92 -4.60 -18.12
CA GLY A 343 12.15 -3.33 -18.82
C GLY A 343 13.63 -3.15 -19.17
N ASP A 344 14.20 -2.02 -18.73
CA ASP A 344 15.61 -1.68 -18.94
C ASP A 344 16.55 -2.24 -17.87
N VAL A 345 16.01 -2.80 -16.79
CA VAL A 345 16.80 -3.22 -15.63
C VAL A 345 17.08 -4.71 -15.68
N VAL A 346 18.33 -5.07 -15.44
CA VAL A 346 18.72 -6.43 -15.12
C VAL A 346 18.90 -6.52 -13.61
N PHE A 347 18.16 -7.41 -12.96
CA PHE A 347 18.32 -7.73 -11.56
C PHE A 347 19.14 -9.00 -11.40
N ARG A 348 19.92 -9.06 -10.32
CA ARG A 348 20.56 -10.26 -9.81
C ARG A 348 19.92 -10.69 -8.49
N TYR A 349 19.80 -12.00 -8.33
CA TYR A 349 19.42 -12.60 -7.06
C TYR A 349 20.45 -12.25 -5.97
N LEU A 350 19.96 -11.92 -4.78
CA LEU A 350 20.79 -11.80 -3.58
C LEU A 350 20.56 -13.01 -2.67
N ASN A 351 19.37 -13.12 -2.09
CA ASN A 351 19.04 -14.19 -1.16
C ASN A 351 17.51 -14.41 -1.11
N HIS A 352 17.04 -15.52 -0.56
CA HIS A 352 15.62 -15.69 -0.25
C HIS A 352 15.18 -14.70 0.83
N CYS A 353 13.92 -14.27 0.75
CA CYS A 353 13.35 -13.34 1.71
C CYS A 353 12.71 -14.09 2.88
N ALA A 354 13.40 -14.10 4.01
CA ALA A 354 12.93 -14.68 5.26
C ALA A 354 11.78 -13.85 5.86
N ARG A 355 10.71 -14.53 6.28
CA ARG A 355 9.51 -13.89 6.78
C ARG A 355 9.54 -13.74 8.30
N CYS A 356 9.51 -12.49 8.74
CA CYS A 356 9.31 -12.12 10.14
C CYS A 356 7.81 -12.02 10.49
N SER A 357 7.47 -11.44 11.64
CA SER A 357 6.08 -11.29 12.10
C SER A 357 5.28 -10.18 11.41
N LEU A 358 5.90 -9.41 10.52
CA LEU A 358 5.25 -8.26 9.88
C LEU A 358 4.04 -8.64 9.00
N PRO A 359 4.03 -9.74 8.21
CA PRO A 359 2.87 -10.12 7.41
C PRO A 359 1.60 -10.46 8.22
N ILE A 360 1.72 -10.66 9.53
CA ILE A 360 0.57 -10.84 10.43
C ILE A 360 -0.24 -9.53 10.54
N VAL A 361 0.42 -8.37 10.44
CA VAL A 361 -0.24 -7.07 10.54
C VAL A 361 -1.20 -6.88 9.37
N ASN A 362 -2.44 -6.55 9.68
CA ASN A 362 -3.44 -6.19 8.68
C ASN A 362 -3.19 -4.76 8.19
N PRO A 363 -2.85 -4.54 6.91
CA PRO A 363 -2.51 -3.21 6.39
C PRO A 363 -3.70 -2.25 6.38
N LYS A 364 -4.94 -2.75 6.48
CA LYS A 364 -6.15 -1.90 6.49
C LYS A 364 -6.53 -1.43 7.88
N THR A 365 -6.20 -2.21 8.92
CA THR A 365 -6.62 -1.93 10.30
C THR A 365 -5.46 -1.63 11.23
N GLY A 366 -4.22 -1.90 10.81
CA GLY A 366 -3.04 -1.80 11.66
C GLY A 366 -3.08 -2.79 12.83
N GLU A 367 -3.94 -3.81 12.78
CA GLU A 367 -4.05 -4.80 13.85
C GLU A 367 -3.16 -6.03 13.57
N LYS A 368 -2.51 -6.52 14.62
CA LYS A 368 -1.77 -7.80 14.60
C LYS A 368 -2.55 -8.83 15.42
N LYS A 369 -3.15 -9.81 14.75
CA LYS A 369 -3.98 -10.86 15.39
C LYS A 369 -3.56 -12.25 14.92
N GLY A 370 -3.47 -13.18 15.87
CA GLY A 370 -3.10 -14.57 15.59
C GLY A 370 -1.65 -14.74 15.12
N GLU A 371 -1.40 -15.85 14.42
CA GLU A 371 -0.07 -16.26 13.95
C GLU A 371 0.03 -16.39 12.42
N GLU A 372 -1.09 -16.22 11.70
CA GLU A 372 -1.11 -16.32 10.24
C GLU A 372 -0.63 -15.01 9.60
N PRO A 373 0.10 -15.08 8.46
CA PRO A 373 0.44 -16.28 7.67
C PRO A 373 1.66 -17.06 8.17
N LEU A 374 2.33 -16.59 9.23
CA LEU A 374 3.63 -17.12 9.63
C LEU A 374 3.56 -18.60 10.04
N LYS A 375 2.49 -19.01 10.72
CA LYS A 375 2.25 -20.41 11.10
C LYS A 375 2.15 -21.31 9.87
N THR A 376 1.33 -20.95 8.90
CA THR A 376 1.21 -21.71 7.65
C THR A 376 2.52 -21.72 6.86
N LEU A 377 3.18 -20.57 6.72
CA LEU A 377 4.47 -20.48 6.05
C LEU A 377 5.54 -21.36 6.71
N ARG A 378 5.60 -21.44 8.04
CA ARG A 378 6.54 -22.37 8.72
C ARG A 378 6.26 -23.83 8.39
N ARG A 379 5.02 -24.21 8.10
CA ARG A 379 4.67 -25.58 7.70
C ARG A 379 5.08 -25.89 6.27
N ILE A 380 4.83 -24.96 5.34
CA ILE A 380 4.97 -25.24 3.90
C ILE A 380 6.26 -24.68 3.27
N ARG A 381 6.96 -23.77 3.96
CA ARG A 381 8.04 -22.96 3.41
C ARG A 381 9.24 -22.80 4.36
N LEU A 382 9.39 -23.72 5.31
CA LEU A 382 10.60 -23.82 6.13
C LEU A 382 11.58 -24.79 5.46
N PRO A 383 12.72 -24.32 4.92
CA PRO A 383 13.68 -25.19 4.23
C PRO A 383 14.36 -26.20 5.17
N GLU A 384 14.57 -27.42 4.68
CA GLU A 384 15.27 -28.49 5.42
C GLU A 384 16.78 -28.23 5.47
N ASP A 385 17.40 -27.97 4.31
CA ASP A 385 18.78 -27.51 4.17
C ASP A 385 18.77 -25.99 4.05
N ARG A 386 19.24 -25.29 5.08
CA ARG A 386 19.11 -23.84 5.17
C ARG A 386 20.40 -23.19 5.59
N ASP A 387 20.66 -22.06 4.97
CA ASP A 387 21.64 -21.12 5.48
C ASP A 387 21.31 -20.79 6.95
N PRO A 388 22.25 -20.98 7.90
CA PRO A 388 22.04 -20.70 9.32
C PRO A 388 21.57 -19.27 9.59
N ARG A 389 21.88 -18.32 8.70
CA ARG A 389 21.47 -16.91 8.78
C ARG A 389 19.95 -16.72 8.73
N TYR A 390 19.19 -17.69 8.23
CA TYR A 390 17.73 -17.64 8.22
C TYR A 390 17.07 -18.08 9.53
N ASP A 391 17.84 -18.63 10.48
CA ASP A 391 17.35 -19.22 11.73
C ASP A 391 16.12 -20.12 11.49
N ARG A 392 14.95 -19.87 12.09
CA ARG A 392 13.72 -20.66 11.90
C ARG A 392 12.65 -19.92 11.10
N SER A 393 13.09 -19.00 10.24
CA SER A 393 12.20 -18.17 9.44
C SER A 393 11.80 -18.88 8.15
N PRO A 394 10.52 -18.95 7.79
CA PRO A 394 10.11 -19.49 6.51
C PRO A 394 10.44 -18.51 5.37
N LEU A 395 10.64 -19.04 4.16
CA LEU A 395 11.05 -18.31 2.98
C LEU A 395 9.89 -18.08 2.02
N PHE A 396 9.68 -16.84 1.60
CA PHE A 396 8.58 -16.52 0.68
C PHE A 396 8.99 -15.34 -0.19
N GLY A 397 9.24 -15.54 -1.48
CA GLY A 397 9.84 -14.52 -2.36
C GLY A 397 11.36 -14.38 -2.18
N ILE A 398 11.97 -13.59 -3.07
CA ILE A 398 13.42 -13.40 -3.14
C ILE A 398 13.78 -11.91 -3.03
N ASN A 399 14.99 -11.66 -2.57
CA ASN A 399 15.61 -10.35 -2.57
C ASN A 399 16.54 -10.24 -3.78
N ALA A 400 16.56 -9.07 -4.41
CA ALA A 400 17.33 -8.80 -5.60
C ALA A 400 17.94 -7.40 -5.56
N ALA A 401 19.02 -7.23 -6.33
CA ALA A 401 19.66 -5.94 -6.58
C ALA A 401 19.84 -5.73 -8.08
N PRO A 402 19.87 -4.48 -8.55
CA PRO A 402 20.19 -4.19 -9.93
C PRO A 402 21.65 -4.59 -10.23
N ASP A 403 21.85 -5.19 -11.39
CA ASP A 403 23.14 -5.66 -11.90
C ASP A 403 23.88 -4.59 -12.72
N THR A 404 23.20 -3.49 -13.03
CA THR A 404 23.72 -2.41 -13.88
C THR A 404 24.07 -1.19 -13.02
N ASP A 405 25.23 -0.59 -13.28
CA ASP A 405 25.67 0.69 -12.68
C ASP A 405 24.83 1.91 -13.14
N GLY A 406 23.79 1.70 -13.95
CA GLY A 406 22.98 2.73 -14.61
C GLY A 406 21.54 2.84 -14.10
N MET A 407 20.87 3.91 -14.54
CA MET A 407 19.42 4.09 -14.43
C MET A 407 18.71 3.35 -15.57
N GLY A 408 17.59 2.65 -15.32
CA GLY A 408 16.78 2.02 -16.36
C GLY A 408 15.36 1.76 -15.92
N VAL A 409 14.34 2.09 -16.72
CA VAL A 409 12.92 2.12 -16.30
C VAL A 409 12.31 0.72 -16.25
N ILE A 410 11.42 0.48 -15.28
CA ILE A 410 10.50 -0.67 -15.30
C ILE A 410 9.06 -0.18 -15.18
N CYS A 411 8.19 -0.75 -16.00
CA CYS A 411 6.79 -0.42 -16.07
C CYS A 411 5.93 -1.64 -15.73
N GLN A 412 4.75 -1.40 -15.18
CA GLN A 412 3.76 -2.45 -15.04
C GLN A 412 3.41 -2.99 -16.43
N GLY A 413 3.44 -4.31 -16.59
CA GLY A 413 3.19 -4.98 -17.87
C GLY A 413 4.45 -5.33 -18.65
N ASP A 414 5.62 -4.89 -18.19
CA ASP A 414 6.89 -5.32 -18.78
C ASP A 414 7.06 -6.84 -18.73
N SER A 415 7.60 -7.39 -19.81
CA SER A 415 7.96 -8.80 -19.88
C SER A 415 9.16 -9.10 -18.98
N VAL A 416 9.09 -10.22 -18.27
CA VAL A 416 10.18 -10.71 -17.42
C VAL A 416 10.95 -11.78 -18.18
N MET A 417 12.25 -11.55 -18.40
CA MET A 417 13.15 -12.51 -19.03
C MET A 417 14.17 -13.03 -18.02
N ILE A 418 14.38 -14.34 -17.99
CA ILE A 418 15.29 -14.99 -17.03
C ILE A 418 16.32 -15.80 -17.82
N TRP A 419 17.60 -15.59 -17.55
CA TRP A 419 18.67 -16.39 -18.14
C TRP A 419 19.79 -16.67 -17.14
N SER A 420 20.60 -17.67 -17.48
CA SER A 420 21.79 -18.12 -16.74
C SER A 420 23.04 -17.36 -17.17
#